data_AF-A0A1E7N9K0-F1
#
_entry.id   AF-A0A1E7N9K0-F1
#
_cell.length_a   1.000
_cell.length_b   1.000
_cell.length_c   1.000
_cell.angle_alpha   90.00
_cell.angle_beta   90.00
_cell.angle_gamma   90.00
#
_symmetry.space_group_name_H-M   'P 1'
#
loop_
_entity.id
_entity.type
_entity.pdbx_description
1 polymer ?
#
loop_
_entity_poly.entity_id
_entity_poly.type
_entity_poly.pdbx_seq_one_letter_code
_entity_poly.pdbx_strand_id
1 'polypeptide(L)' 'MDMAPSATMTCDACGRTAPWNPRGACSLACFDQPRPTAEEQHDMIDAAPEALAYFLAIPPGTSTDEDG' A
#
# COMPACT_ATOMS: atom_id res chain seq x y z
N MET A 1 17.34 -13.37 -22.20
CA MET A 1 15.95 -13.06 -21.79
C MET A 1 16.06 -11.83 -20.92
N ASP A 2 15.89 -10.66 -21.53
CA ASP A 2 15.88 -9.39 -20.83
C ASP A 2 14.72 -9.38 -19.84
N MET A 3 15.05 -9.34 -18.56
CA MET A 3 14.11 -9.23 -17.46
C MET A 3 13.62 -7.78 -17.51
N ALA A 4 12.40 -7.55 -18.02
CA ALA A 4 11.79 -6.23 -18.05
C ALA A 4 11.94 -5.57 -16.67
N PRO A 5 12.27 -4.26 -16.58
CA PRO A 5 12.40 -3.60 -15.29
C PRO A 5 11.09 -3.81 -14.52
N SER A 6 11.18 -4.48 -13.38
CA SER A 6 10.01 -4.71 -12.55
C SER A 6 9.57 -3.37 -12.00
N ALA A 7 8.40 -2.88 -12.42
CA ALA A 7 7.80 -1.69 -11.84
C ALA A 7 7.81 -1.84 -10.31
N THR A 8 8.18 -0.77 -9.62
CA THR A 8 8.20 -0.74 -8.15
C THR A 8 7.14 0.22 -7.63
N MET A 9 6.77 0.06 -6.37
CA MET A 9 5.83 0.92 -5.66
C MET A 9 6.35 1.16 -4.23
N THR A 10 5.96 2.28 -3.63
CA THR A 10 6.11 2.47 -2.19
C THR A 10 4.98 1.73 -1.49
N CYS A 11 5.30 0.88 -0.51
CA CYS A 11 4.29 0.21 0.27
C CYS A 11 3.59 1.19 1.21
N ASP A 12 2.29 1.38 1.05
CA ASP A 12 1.50 2.31 1.88
C ASP A 12 1.49 1.92 3.36
N ALA A 13 1.56 0.61 3.65
CA ALA A 13 1.51 0.10 5.01
C ALA A 13 2.84 0.22 5.81
N CYS A 14 4.01 0.19 5.15
CA CYS A 14 5.31 0.18 5.86
C CYS A 14 6.38 1.12 5.28
N GLY A 15 6.06 1.88 4.23
CA GLY A 15 6.95 2.86 3.61
C GLY A 15 8.11 2.30 2.78
N ARG A 16 8.26 0.97 2.68
CA ARG A 16 9.36 0.35 1.92
C ARG A 16 9.05 0.27 0.43
N THR A 17 10.07 0.46 -0.41
CA THR A 17 10.01 0.15 -1.84
C THR A 17 9.86 -1.36 -2.05
N ALA A 18 8.88 -1.76 -2.87
CA ALA A 18 8.57 -3.15 -3.16
C ALA A 18 8.20 -3.33 -4.64
N PRO A 19 8.21 -4.56 -5.19
CA PRO A 19 7.63 -4.82 -6.51
C PRO A 19 6.18 -4.35 -6.57
N TRP A 20 5.84 -3.66 -7.65
CA TRP A 20 4.50 -3.15 -7.88
C TRP A 20 3.50 -4.30 -7.87
N ASN A 21 2.39 -4.10 -7.17
CA ASN A 21 1.28 -5.03 -7.15
C ASN A 21 -0.04 -4.26 -6.90
N PRO A 22 -1.19 -4.84 -7.24
CA PRO A 22 -2.45 -4.12 -7.21
C PRO A 22 -2.95 -3.79 -5.79
N ARG A 23 -2.31 -4.32 -4.74
CA ARG A 23 -2.74 -4.14 -3.34
C ARG A 23 -2.12 -2.93 -2.66
N GLY A 24 -1.12 -2.27 -3.26
CA GLY A 24 -0.40 -1.14 -2.65
C GLY A 24 0.42 -1.51 -1.40
N ALA A 25 0.50 -2.79 -1.02
CA ALA A 25 1.25 -3.25 0.14
C ALA A 25 2.22 -4.40 -0.19
N CYS A 26 3.31 -4.48 0.58
CA CYS A 26 4.29 -5.56 0.52
C CYS A 26 3.73 -6.94 0.86
N SER A 27 2.85 -6.98 1.86
CA SER A 27 2.26 -8.19 2.43
C SER A 27 1.04 -7.78 3.24
N LEU A 28 0.08 -8.68 3.40
CA LEU A 28 -1.06 -8.46 4.30
C LEU A 28 -0.60 -8.28 5.75
N ALA A 29 0.50 -8.94 6.14
CA ALA A 29 1.11 -8.74 7.46
C ALA A 29 1.64 -7.31 7.69
N CYS A 30 1.78 -6.51 6.63
CA CYS A 30 2.15 -5.10 6.75
C CYS A 30 0.97 -4.28 7.35
N PHE A 31 -0.29 -4.74 7.23
CA PHE A 31 -1.46 -4.13 7.87
C PHE A 31 -1.69 -4.59 9.32
N ASP A 32 -1.21 -5.79 9.66
CA ASP A 32 -1.36 -6.37 11.01
C ASP A 32 -0.27 -5.92 12.00
N GLN A 33 0.52 -4.91 11.66
CA GLN A 33 1.56 -4.43 12.56
C GLN A 33 0.95 -3.76 13.80
N PRO A 34 1.48 -4.05 15.01
CA PRO A 34 0.98 -3.45 16.23
C PRO A 34 1.17 -1.94 16.17
N ARG A 35 0.07 -1.19 16.29
CA ARG A 35 0.12 0.27 16.40
C ARG A 35 0.73 0.62 17.76
N PRO A 36 1.74 1.51 17.81
CA PRO A 36 2.42 1.81 19.07
C PRO A 36 1.55 2.58 20.06
N THR A 37 0.49 3.27 19.59
CA THR A 37 -0.41 4.05 20.46
C THR A 37 -1.90 3.75 20.23
N ALA A 38 -2.70 3.95 21.27
CA ALA A 38 -4.16 3.86 21.20
C ALA A 38 -4.78 4.98 20.34
N GLU A 39 -4.06 6.08 20.16
CA GLU A 39 -4.44 7.21 19.31
C GLU A 39 -4.36 6.80 17.83
N GLU A 40 -3.22 6.24 17.40
CA GLU A 40 -3.07 5.68 16.05
C GLU A 40 -4.05 4.54 15.74
N GLN A 41 -4.49 3.81 16.76
CA GLN A 41 -5.51 2.77 16.59
C GLN A 41 -6.90 3.38 16.36
N HIS A 42 -7.26 4.44 17.08
CA HIS A 42 -8.53 5.16 16.86
C HIS A 42 -8.54 5.86 15.50
N ASP A 43 -7.46 6.55 15.14
CA ASP A 43 -7.35 7.21 13.83
C ASP A 43 -7.52 6.23 12.67
N MET A 44 -6.98 5.01 12.82
CA MET A 44 -7.18 3.93 11.85
C MET A 44 -8.64 3.45 11.79
N ILE A 45 -9.30 3.30 12.95
CA ILE A 45 -10.72 2.90 13.00
C ILE A 45 -11.60 3.96 12.33
N ASP A 46 -11.31 5.23 12.58
CA ASP A 46 -12.05 6.36 12.02
C ASP A 46 -11.81 6.49 10.51
N ALA A 47 -10.60 6.19 10.03
CA ALA A 47 -10.25 6.18 8.60
C ALA A 47 -10.68 4.91 7.85
N ALA A 48 -11.01 3.81 8.55
CA ALA A 48 -11.33 2.52 7.94
C ALA A 48 -12.50 2.55 6.93
N PRO A 49 -13.60 3.30 7.15
CA PRO A 49 -14.69 3.38 6.18
C PRO A 49 -14.27 4.05 4.87
N GLU A 50 -13.46 5.11 4.98
CA GLU A 50 -12.93 5.83 3.80
C GLU A 50 -11.92 4.96 3.06
N ALA A 51 -11.02 4.29 3.78
CA ALA A 51 -10.07 3.34 3.21
C ALA A 51 -10.79 2.17 2.50
N LEU A 52 -11.85 1.62 3.10
CA LEU A 52 -12.66 0.57 2.48
C LEU A 52 -13.34 1.08 1.20
N ALA A 53 -13.91 2.28 1.24
CA ALA A 53 -14.52 2.89 0.05
C ALA A 53 -13.49 3.12 -1.06
N TYR A 54 -12.28 3.59 -0.71
CA TYR A 54 -11.14 3.74 -1.63
C TYR A 54 -10.76 2.39 -2.26
N PHE A 55 -10.56 1.33 -1.47
CA PHE A 55 -10.24 -0.01 -2.00
C PHE A 55 -11.35 -0.62 -2.86
N LEU A 56 -12.62 -0.37 -2.53
CA LEU A 56 -13.76 -0.84 -3.34
C LEU A 56 -13.96 -0.02 -4.61
N ALA A 57 -13.47 1.23 -4.63
CA ALA A 57 -13.60 2.15 -5.76
C ALA A 57 -12.38 2.16 -6.69
N ILE A 58 -11.25 1.55 -6.32
CA ILE A 58 -9.98 1.75 -7.03
C ILE A 58 -9.52 0.55 -7.86
N PRO A 59 -9.17 0.78 -9.15
CA PRO A 59 -8.54 -0.21 -10.00
C PRO A 59 -7.10 -0.50 -9.53
N PRO A 60 -6.53 -1.67 -9.89
CA PRO A 60 -5.19 -2.09 -9.46
C PRO A 60 -4.14 -0.99 -9.66
N GLY A 61 -3.21 -0.90 -8.70
CA GLY A 61 -2.21 0.17 -8.49
C GLY A 61 -1.65 0.93 -9.71
N THR A 62 -1.26 2.18 -9.49
CA THR A 62 -0.57 2.98 -10.50
C THR A 62 0.92 2.64 -10.51
N SER A 63 1.47 2.29 -11.68
CA SER A 63 2.91 2.14 -11.85
C SER A 63 3.58 3.49 -11.62
N THR A 64 4.71 3.48 -10.93
CA THR A 64 5.61 4.63 -10.93
C THR A 64 6.67 4.33 -11.97
N ASP A 65 6.39 4.66 -13.23
CA ASP A 65 7.42 4.77 -14.24
C ASP A 65 8.06 6.15 -14.01
N GLU A 66 9.28 6.17 -13.45
CA GLU A 66 10.12 7.37 -13.49
C GLU A 66 10.42 7.68 -14.95
N ASP A 67 9.67 8.62 -15.53
CA ASP A 67 9.94 9.23 -16.83
C ASP A 67 11.18 10.13 -16.65
N GLY A 68 12.26 9.79 -17.37
CA GLY A 68 13.40 10.64 -17.65
C GLY A 68 13.48 10.92 -19.14
#